data_AF-A0A7C9DCR7-F1
#
_entry.id   AF-A0A7C9DCR7-F1
#
_cell.length_a   1.000
_cell.length_b   1.000
_cell.length_c   1.000
_cell.angle_alpha   90.00
_cell.angle_beta   90.00
_cell.angle_gamma   90.00
#
_symmetry.space_group_name_H-M   'P 1'
#
loop_
_entity.id
_entity.type
_entity.pdbx_description
1 polymer ?
#
loop_
_entity_poly.entity_id
_entity_poly.type
_entity_poly.pdbx_seq_one_letter_code
_entity_poly.pdbx_strand_id
1 'polypeptide(L)'
;LAISVVINSTVSNTDRPQQLVFHIVTNGVNYCPMQAWFLSNDFKGATVEVQNIDELTWLNASYSPIMKQRLDPDSRAYYFSWSREFTVDPKFRNPKYSLPLNHLRFYIPNIYPHLEKVVFLDDDVVVQKDLTPLFS
;
A
#
# COMPACT_ATOMS: atom_id res chain seq x y z
N LEU A 1 -10.08 0.08 7.91
CA LEU A 1 -11.07 1.16 8.13
C LEU A 1 -10.67 2.48 7.47
N ALA A 2 -9.42 2.97 7.56
CA ALA A 2 -9.04 4.21 6.88
C ALA A 2 -9.26 4.14 5.35
N ILE A 3 -8.79 3.06 4.72
CA ILE A 3 -8.98 2.80 3.27
C ILE A 3 -10.46 2.77 2.85
N SER A 4 -11.38 2.28 3.68
CA SER A 4 -12.81 2.30 3.33
C SER A 4 -13.37 3.72 3.28
N VAL A 5 -12.81 4.67 4.05
CA VAL A 5 -13.18 6.09 3.94
C VAL A 5 -12.68 6.68 2.63
N VAL A 6 -11.44 6.37 2.23
CA VAL A 6 -10.88 6.78 0.92
C VAL A 6 -11.78 6.30 -0.21
N ILE A 7 -12.12 5.01 -0.23
CA ILE A 7 -12.98 4.42 -1.25
C ILE A 7 -14.37 5.03 -1.20
N ASN A 8 -15.00 5.08 -0.02
CA ASN A 8 -16.37 5.58 0.12
C ASN A 8 -16.49 7.06 -0.28
N SER A 9 -15.51 7.88 0.09
CA SER A 9 -15.46 9.29 -0.32
C SER A 9 -15.23 9.42 -1.83
N THR A 10 -14.40 8.57 -2.44
CA THR A 10 -14.19 8.56 -3.90
C THR A 10 -15.47 8.19 -4.65
N VAL A 11 -16.09 7.06 -4.31
CA VAL A 11 -17.34 6.60 -4.98
C VAL A 11 -18.54 7.51 -4.71
N SER A 12 -18.50 8.30 -3.65
CA SER A 12 -19.56 9.27 -3.35
C SER A 12 -19.45 10.56 -4.15
N ASN A 13 -18.29 10.87 -4.72
CA ASN A 13 -18.04 12.10 -5.47
C ASN A 13 -17.99 11.90 -6.99
N THR A 14 -18.33 10.70 -7.50
CA THR A 14 -18.41 10.40 -8.93
C THR A 14 -19.82 9.96 -9.33
N ASP A 15 -20.22 10.28 -10.56
CA ASP A 15 -21.47 9.81 -11.15
C ASP A 15 -21.38 8.39 -11.73
N ARG A 16 -20.16 7.84 -11.85
CA ARG A 16 -19.90 6.53 -12.49
C ARG A 16 -19.04 5.61 -11.62
N PRO A 17 -19.48 5.26 -10.39
CA PRO A 17 -18.68 4.47 -9.47
C PRO A 17 -18.32 3.08 -10.01
N GLN A 18 -19.13 2.50 -10.91
CA GLN A 18 -18.88 1.19 -11.52
C GLN A 18 -17.70 1.19 -12.50
N GLN A 19 -17.21 2.37 -12.93
CA GLN A 19 -16.01 2.51 -13.74
C GLN A 19 -14.73 2.56 -12.89
N LEU A 20 -14.85 2.64 -11.56
CA LEU A 20 -13.72 2.69 -10.64
C LEU A 20 -13.30 1.29 -10.21
N VAL A 21 -11.99 1.03 -10.31
CA VAL A 21 -11.34 -0.15 -9.76
C VAL A 21 -10.33 0.30 -8.72
N PHE A 22 -10.51 -0.15 -7.48
CA PHE A 22 -9.61 0.14 -6.37
C PHE A 22 -8.71 -1.07 -6.13
N HIS A 23 -7.42 -0.90 -6.34
CA HIS A 23 -6.43 -1.91 -5.97
C HIS A 23 -5.80 -1.58 -4.62
N ILE A 24 -6.01 -2.45 -3.63
CA ILE A 24 -5.50 -2.32 -2.27
C ILE A 24 -4.36 -3.34 -2.10
N VAL A 25 -3.15 -2.87 -1.83
CA VAL A 25 -2.03 -3.75 -1.48
C VAL A 25 -1.79 -3.72 0.02
N THR A 26 -1.74 -4.88 0.64
CA THR A 26 -1.60 -5.04 2.09
C THR A 26 -0.62 -6.16 2.46
N ASN A 27 -0.32 -6.33 3.75
CA ASN A 27 0.52 -7.42 4.23
C ASN A 27 -0.31 -8.70 4.51
N GLY A 28 0.35 -9.85 4.65
CA GLY A 28 -0.34 -11.11 4.90
C GLY A 28 -1.22 -11.13 6.16
N VAL A 29 -0.86 -10.37 7.20
CA VAL A 29 -1.66 -10.28 8.45
C VAL A 29 -3.02 -9.62 8.21
N ASN A 30 -3.05 -8.56 7.41
CA ASN A 30 -4.27 -7.79 7.14
C ASN A 30 -5.04 -8.30 5.91
N TYR A 31 -4.42 -9.14 5.07
CA TYR A 31 -4.99 -9.62 3.82
C TYR A 31 -6.36 -10.30 4.01
N CYS A 32 -6.45 -11.38 4.78
CA CYS A 32 -7.71 -12.12 4.95
C CYS A 32 -8.83 -11.25 5.57
N PRO A 33 -8.58 -10.50 6.66
CA PRO A 33 -9.60 -9.60 7.21
C PRO A 33 -10.05 -8.51 6.22
N MET A 34 -9.13 -7.90 5.48
CA MET A 34 -9.47 -6.89 4.48
C MET A 34 -10.27 -7.48 3.33
N GLN A 35 -9.85 -8.64 2.80
CA GLN A 35 -10.54 -9.33 1.73
C GLN A 35 -11.98 -9.66 2.15
N ALA A 36 -12.18 -10.23 3.34
CA ALA A 36 -13.52 -10.51 3.86
C ALA A 36 -14.36 -9.24 4.03
N TRP A 37 -13.77 -8.16 4.57
CA TRP A 37 -14.47 -6.89 4.78
C TRP A 37 -14.89 -6.24 3.46
N PHE A 38 -13.99 -6.13 2.49
CA PHE A 38 -14.31 -5.50 1.20
C PHE A 38 -15.24 -6.34 0.33
N LEU A 39 -15.20 -7.68 0.44
CA LEU A 39 -16.19 -8.54 -0.22
C LEU A 39 -17.59 -8.42 0.40
N SER A 40 -17.69 -8.08 1.68
CA SER A 40 -18.97 -7.98 2.40
C SER A 40 -19.63 -6.59 2.30
N ASN A 41 -18.96 -5.59 1.74
CA ASN A 41 -19.44 -4.22 1.65
C ASN A 41 -19.54 -3.78 0.18
N ASP A 42 -20.68 -3.21 -0.21
CA ASP A 42 -20.84 -2.61 -1.53
C ASP A 42 -20.37 -1.15 -1.55
N PHE A 43 -19.72 -0.76 -2.65
CA PHE A 43 -19.23 0.60 -2.89
C PHE A 43 -19.91 1.19 -4.13
N LYS A 44 -21.24 1.09 -4.19
CA LYS A 44 -22.07 1.52 -5.33
C LYS A 44 -21.68 0.81 -6.64
N GLY A 45 -21.26 -0.45 -6.54
CA GLY A 45 -20.81 -1.25 -7.67
C GLY A 45 -19.38 -0.97 -8.16
N ALA A 46 -18.59 -0.17 -7.44
CA ALA A 46 -17.15 -0.08 -7.70
C ALA A 46 -16.45 -1.41 -7.40
N THR A 47 -15.42 -1.73 -8.17
CA THR A 47 -14.64 -2.97 -7.96
C THR A 47 -13.52 -2.71 -6.95
N VAL A 48 -13.35 -3.60 -5.98
CA VAL A 48 -12.26 -3.53 -4.99
C VAL A 48 -11.48 -4.84 -5.03
N GLU A 49 -10.19 -4.73 -5.35
CA GLU A 49 -9.25 -5.84 -5.37
C GLU A 49 -8.27 -5.69 -4.22
N VAL A 50 -8.17 -6.71 -3.37
CA VAL A 50 -7.19 -6.76 -2.28
C VAL A 50 -6.10 -7.72 -2.69
N GLN A 51 -4.85 -7.30 -2.61
CA GLN A 51 -3.67 -8.10 -2.92
C GLN A 51 -2.71 -8.14 -1.73
N ASN A 52 -2.12 -9.31 -1.49
CA ASN A 52 -1.07 -9.48 -0.51
C ASN A 52 0.30 -9.19 -1.14
N ILE A 53 1.08 -8.29 -0.53
CA ILE A 53 2.45 -7.99 -0.95
C ILE A 53 3.36 -9.22 -0.90
N ASP A 54 3.10 -10.16 0.01
CA ASP A 54 3.90 -11.37 0.17
C ASP A 54 3.74 -12.33 -1.04
N GLU A 55 2.72 -12.14 -1.88
CA GLU A 55 2.51 -12.88 -3.13
C GLU A 55 3.30 -12.29 -4.31
N LEU A 56 3.86 -11.10 -4.17
CA LEU A 56 4.73 -10.47 -5.18
C LEU A 56 6.13 -11.11 -5.13
N THR A 57 6.24 -12.33 -5.66
CA THR A 57 7.48 -13.14 -5.64
C THR A 57 8.69 -12.45 -6.30
N TRP A 58 8.45 -11.54 -7.24
CA TRP A 58 9.50 -10.72 -7.87
C TRP A 58 10.06 -9.63 -6.93
N LEU A 59 9.31 -9.18 -5.92
CA LEU A 59 9.72 -8.17 -4.94
C LEU A 59 10.54 -8.83 -3.83
N ASN A 60 11.75 -9.27 -4.18
CA ASN A 60 12.69 -9.93 -3.27
C ASN A 60 14.00 -9.13 -3.13
N ALA A 61 14.92 -9.61 -2.30
CA ALA A 61 16.19 -8.94 -2.00
C ALA A 61 17.13 -8.76 -3.20
N SER A 62 16.96 -9.54 -4.26
CA SER A 62 17.71 -9.37 -5.51
C SER A 62 17.17 -8.22 -6.36
N TYR A 63 15.88 -7.90 -6.20
CA TYR A 63 15.19 -6.87 -7.00
C TYR A 63 15.10 -5.52 -6.28
N SER A 64 14.89 -5.52 -4.96
CA SER A 64 14.69 -4.30 -4.17
C SER A 64 15.78 -4.15 -3.10
N PRO A 65 16.50 -3.00 -3.08
CA PRO A 65 17.45 -2.68 -2.01
C PRO A 65 16.80 -2.71 -0.62
N ILE A 66 15.51 -2.39 -0.54
CA ILE A 66 14.75 -2.31 0.71
C ILE A 66 14.46 -3.72 1.22
N MET A 67 14.20 -4.68 0.32
CA MET A 67 14.04 -6.08 0.70
C MET A 67 15.39 -6.68 1.11
N LYS A 68 16.47 -6.28 0.45
CA LYS A 68 17.84 -6.67 0.82
C LYS A 68 18.20 -6.16 2.21
N GLN A 69 17.91 -4.89 2.48
CA GLN A 69 18.14 -4.30 3.80
C GLN A 69 17.34 -5.06 4.86
N ARG A 70 16.05 -5.36 4.66
CA ARG A 70 15.23 -6.09 5.64
C ARG A 70 15.80 -7.47 6.04
N LEU A 71 16.42 -8.18 5.10
CA LEU A 71 17.01 -9.50 5.35
C LEU A 71 18.40 -9.45 5.99
N ASP A 72 19.06 -8.30 5.95
CA ASP A 72 20.39 -8.12 6.52
C ASP A 72 20.36 -8.25 8.06
N PRO A 73 21.08 -9.21 8.66
CA PRO A 73 21.12 -9.39 10.11
C PRO A 73 21.61 -8.15 10.86
N ASP A 74 22.55 -7.42 10.27
CA ASP A 74 23.15 -6.22 10.85
C ASP A 74 22.18 -5.03 10.82
N SER A 75 21.39 -4.89 9.73
CA SER A 75 20.31 -3.91 9.68
C SER A 75 19.17 -4.25 10.65
N ARG A 76 18.79 -5.52 10.79
CA ARG A 76 17.75 -5.93 11.76
C ARG A 76 18.22 -5.66 13.18
N ALA A 77 19.50 -5.91 13.48
CA ALA A 77 20.09 -5.49 14.75
C ALA A 77 20.06 -3.96 14.88
N TYR A 78 20.42 -3.19 13.87
CA TYR A 78 20.38 -1.73 13.92
C TYR A 78 18.97 -1.14 14.16
N TYR A 79 17.91 -1.76 13.63
CA TYR A 79 16.52 -1.31 13.79
C TYR A 79 15.78 -1.93 15.00
N PHE A 80 16.10 -3.17 15.39
CA PHE A 80 15.42 -3.91 16.48
C PHE A 80 16.31 -4.18 17.70
N SER A 81 17.60 -3.82 17.70
CA SER A 81 18.42 -3.94 18.90
C SER A 81 18.04 -2.84 19.88
N TRP A 82 17.67 -3.29 21.07
CA TRP A 82 17.65 -2.48 22.28
C TRP A 82 19.09 -2.32 22.80
N SER A 83 20.08 -2.07 21.93
CA SER A 83 21.45 -1.80 22.38
C SER A 83 21.66 -0.30 22.62
N ARG A 84 22.07 0.01 23.85
CA ARG A 84 22.26 1.33 24.44
C ARG A 84 23.51 2.05 23.92
N GLU A 85 23.77 2.06 22.62
CA GLU A 85 24.93 2.78 22.06
C GLU A 85 24.51 4.08 21.37
N PHE A 86 25.11 5.17 21.87
CA PHE A 86 24.71 6.57 21.77
C PHE A 86 25.18 7.28 20.49
N THR A 87 25.27 6.60 19.35
CA THR A 87 25.87 7.18 18.12
C THR A 87 24.94 7.21 16.91
N VAL A 88 23.66 6.86 17.06
CA VAL A 88 22.76 6.65 15.92
C VAL A 88 21.71 7.75 15.79
N ASP A 89 21.63 8.37 14.60
CA ASP A 89 20.66 9.41 14.26
C ASP A 89 19.21 8.90 14.47
N PRO A 90 18.43 9.53 15.39
CA PRO A 90 17.13 9.00 15.85
C PRO A 90 16.08 8.85 14.75
N LYS A 91 16.27 9.48 13.58
CA LYS A 91 15.37 9.36 12.43
C LYS A 91 15.31 7.94 11.86
N PHE A 92 16.36 7.14 12.04
CA PHE A 92 16.46 5.77 11.51
C PHE A 92 16.05 4.68 12.51
N ARG A 93 15.49 5.03 13.68
CA ARG A 93 14.93 4.04 14.64
C ARG A 93 13.45 3.70 14.40
N ASN A 94 12.78 4.32 13.43
CA ASN A 94 11.35 4.11 13.26
C ASN A 94 11.08 2.87 12.38
N PRO A 95 10.45 1.80 12.90
CA PRO A 95 10.15 0.58 12.16
C PRO A 95 9.19 0.82 10.98
N LYS A 96 8.54 2.00 10.89
CA LYS A 96 7.81 2.41 9.68
C LYS A 96 8.72 2.49 8.45
N TYR A 97 10.00 2.85 8.56
CA TYR A 97 10.86 2.99 7.37
C TYR A 97 11.32 1.65 6.78
N SER A 98 11.24 0.57 7.55
CA SER A 98 11.55 -0.80 7.11
C SER A 98 10.35 -1.57 6.53
N LEU A 99 9.16 -0.95 6.48
CA LEU A 99 7.97 -1.61 5.94
C LEU A 99 7.98 -1.57 4.41
N PRO A 100 7.98 -2.74 3.72
CA PRO A 100 7.94 -2.83 2.26
C PRO A 100 6.81 -2.01 1.63
N LEU A 101 5.65 -1.96 2.30
CA LEU A 101 4.45 -1.27 1.83
C LEU A 101 4.66 0.24 1.60
N ASN A 102 5.50 0.90 2.42
CA ASN A 102 5.73 2.35 2.31
C ASN A 102 6.50 2.76 1.05
N HIS A 103 7.21 1.80 0.46
CA HIS A 103 8.03 1.97 -0.73
C HIS A 103 7.42 1.34 -1.98
N LEU A 104 6.25 0.72 -1.82
CA LEU A 104 5.56 0.04 -2.91
C LEU A 104 5.19 0.99 -4.06
N ARG A 105 4.98 2.28 -3.74
CA ARG A 105 4.70 3.34 -4.73
C ARG A 105 5.71 3.38 -5.88
N PHE A 106 6.98 3.05 -5.61
CA PHE A 106 8.05 3.05 -6.63
C PHE A 106 7.96 1.87 -7.59
N TYR A 107 7.20 0.84 -7.22
CA TYR A 107 7.03 -0.38 -8.00
C TYR A 107 5.62 -0.51 -8.61
N ILE A 108 4.78 0.54 -8.56
CA ILE A 108 3.45 0.53 -9.20
C ILE A 108 3.51 0.06 -10.66
N PRO A 109 4.45 0.53 -11.52
CA PRO A 109 4.56 0.04 -12.89
C PRO A 109 4.87 -1.46 -13.00
N ASN A 110 5.54 -2.05 -11.99
CA ASN A 110 5.81 -3.48 -11.95
C ASN A 110 4.63 -4.30 -11.43
N ILE A 111 3.83 -3.72 -10.53
CA ILE A 111 2.64 -4.38 -9.98
C ILE A 111 1.52 -4.39 -11.03
N TYR A 112 1.35 -3.29 -11.76
CA TYR A 112 0.28 -3.11 -12.75
C TYR A 112 0.83 -2.74 -14.14
N PRO A 113 1.61 -3.63 -14.80
CA PRO A 113 2.28 -3.32 -16.06
C PRO A 113 1.32 -3.10 -17.24
N HIS A 114 0.07 -3.52 -17.11
CA HIS A 114 -0.96 -3.40 -18.15
C HIS A 114 -1.84 -2.16 -18.00
N LEU A 115 -1.69 -1.40 -16.90
CA LEU A 115 -2.45 -0.17 -16.70
C LEU A 115 -1.65 1.00 -17.29
N GLU A 116 -2.29 1.77 -18.17
CA GLU A 116 -1.70 2.97 -18.77
C GLU A 116 -1.51 4.09 -17.74
N LYS A 117 -2.46 4.21 -16.80
CA LYS A 117 -2.48 5.28 -15.80
C LYS A 117 -3.05 4.78 -14.48
N VAL A 118 -2.44 5.21 -13.38
CA VAL A 118 -2.85 4.88 -12.01
C VAL A 118 -2.87 6.16 -11.18
N VAL A 119 -3.97 6.39 -10.46
CA VAL A 119 -4.04 7.43 -9.43
C VAL A 119 -3.76 6.77 -8.08
N PHE A 120 -2.65 7.16 -7.47
CA PHE A 120 -2.26 6.68 -6.14
C PHE A 120 -2.90 7.56 -5.06
N LEU A 121 -3.54 6.94 -4.07
CA LEU A 121 -4.15 7.58 -2.91
C LEU A 121 -3.52 7.00 -1.64
N ASP A 122 -3.07 7.86 -0.73
CA ASP A 122 -2.64 7.44 0.62
C ASP A 122 -3.86 7.02 1.46
N ASP A 123 -3.64 6.34 2.59
CA ASP A 123 -4.71 5.83 3.45
C ASP A 123 -5.33 6.90 4.38
N ASP A 124 -4.72 8.08 4.46
CA ASP A 124 -5.10 9.21 5.29
C ASP A 124 -5.78 10.36 4.51
N VAL A 125 -6.27 10.09 3.31
CA VAL A 125 -6.95 11.08 2.46
C VAL A 125 -8.47 10.94 2.49
N VAL A 126 -9.16 12.05 2.17
CA VAL A 126 -10.60 12.07 1.90
C VAL A 126 -10.84 12.78 0.58
N VAL A 127 -11.49 12.11 -0.35
CA VAL A 127 -11.79 12.67 -1.68
C VAL A 127 -13.03 13.53 -1.59
N GLN A 128 -12.96 14.77 -2.09
CA GLN A 128 -14.06 15.74 -2.04
C GLN A 128 -14.63 16.12 -3.42
N LYS A 129 -14.04 15.60 -4.50
CA LYS A 129 -14.46 15.85 -5.88
C LYS A 129 -14.15 14.65 -6.76
N ASP A 130 -14.81 14.59 -7.92
CA ASP A 130 -14.58 13.54 -8.91
C ASP A 130 -13.11 13.51 -9.35
N LEU A 131 -12.51 12.31 -9.27
CA LEU A 131 -11.13 12.04 -9.70
C LEU A 131 -11.05 11.61 -11.16
N THR A 132 -12.18 11.34 -11.82
CA THR A 132 -12.24 10.92 -13.24
C THR A 132 -11.40 11.83 -14.17
N PRO A 133 -11.39 13.17 -14.02
CA PRO A 133 -10.57 14.04 -14.85
C PRO A 133 -9.05 13.81 -14.75
N LEU A 134 -8.56 13.16 -13.69
CA LEU A 134 -7.14 12.79 -13.57
C LEU A 134 -6.76 11.67 -14.54
N PHE A 135 -7.75 10.90 -15.02
CA PHE A 135 -7.54 9.80 -15.95
C PHE A 135 -7.54 10.24 -17.42
N SER A 136 -8.04 11.43 -17.72
CA SER A 136 -8.14 12.03 -19.06
C SER A 136 -6.84 12.63 -19.59
#